data_AF-A0A0F9MKI5-F1
#
_entry.id   AF-A0A0F9MKI5-F1
#
_cell.length_a   1.000
_cell.length_b   1.000
_cell.length_c   1.000
_cell.angle_alpha   90.00
_cell.angle_beta   90.00
_cell.angle_gamma   90.00
#
_symmetry.space_group_name_H-M   'P 1'
#
loop_
_entity.id
_entity.type
_entity.pdbx_description
1 polymer ?
#
loop_
_entity_poly.entity_id
_entity_poly.type
_entity_poly.pdbx_seq_one_letter_code
_entity_poly.pdbx_strand_id
1 'polypeptide(L)'
;MDSGEDFLTPEFLNILFFQQKNLVIYPYVDLKHLHSLEVFTASYSHIDLESTALNDLKQVLELESESSYSQSPTFYFIYNIERSQVKDVLSMDNIRCVLNSNDAISDLADGGRFVFYNKKNNHFLNYSGRDLEFENHLISSAQSREVLYDSIQKIKSTASLIFAELNNNNSFAKLPEILKDYDSQYWQKILNFTRNFFEINIPKVEELGQNPQEKVKKKDNLQDFSDEYEVIVSTNKNIGKEFIQCLHEYRSKKVNASHLELEDLFNPLRLYNYLRNKHWKEGISETFLKDWSSMTRSQYTLTEDDLSDFNIIFEKLGVPLILINHIEENKLKNKKGKKVSSSIKRVESSVIPSIRNFPAFKGWMFETLNKIEGLIGIKPITVISNVPHSLESTDLSKKGLEKVIVDLTNILYEDMDEDRNLQTSNVLRIKNLIISKGFDPILVVDASTNYKMDDEKGFKELEKNNVFKQAPAGRKADWTVLMLAQANNCHFITNDLYKEYKEEFGGKWIEENRITLIFVDGQWLFEYP
;
A
#
# COMPACT_ATOMS: atom_id res chain seq x y z
N MET A 1 4.86 -11.49 -28.03
CA MET A 1 4.30 -10.13 -27.98
C MET A 1 5.28 -9.32 -27.16
N ASP A 2 5.77 -8.22 -27.71
CA ASP A 2 6.88 -7.42 -27.15
C ASP A 2 6.42 -6.75 -25.84
N SER A 3 6.75 -7.34 -24.69
CA SER A 3 6.25 -6.89 -23.38
C SER A 3 6.87 -5.56 -22.96
N GLY A 4 7.95 -5.12 -23.61
CA GLY A 4 8.75 -3.96 -23.18
C GLY A 4 9.75 -4.32 -22.07
N GLU A 5 9.70 -5.54 -21.52
CA GLU A 5 10.54 -6.01 -20.41
C GLU A 5 11.90 -6.55 -20.87
N ASP A 6 12.16 -6.60 -22.18
CA ASP A 6 13.42 -7.06 -22.76
C ASP A 6 14.65 -6.26 -22.29
N PHE A 7 14.43 -5.10 -21.69
CA PHE A 7 15.46 -4.21 -21.16
C PHE A 7 15.56 -4.29 -19.62
N LEU A 8 14.80 -5.16 -18.96
CA LEU A 8 14.99 -5.49 -17.54
C LEU A 8 16.11 -6.52 -17.38
N THR A 9 17.34 -6.10 -17.71
CA THR A 9 18.51 -6.98 -17.64
C THR A 9 19.39 -6.67 -16.43
N PRO A 10 20.13 -7.67 -15.90
CA PRO A 10 21.09 -7.48 -14.81
C PRO A 10 22.14 -6.42 -15.12
N GLU A 11 22.56 -6.30 -16.38
CA GLU A 11 23.53 -5.32 -16.83
C GLU A 11 22.99 -3.90 -16.71
N PHE A 12 21.77 -3.65 -17.17
CA PHE A 12 21.16 -2.32 -17.06
C PHE A 12 20.86 -1.95 -15.61
N LEU A 13 20.43 -2.90 -14.79
CA LEU A 13 20.30 -2.70 -13.33
C LEU A 13 21.64 -2.30 -12.70
N ASN A 14 22.72 -3.02 -13.00
CA ASN A 14 24.04 -2.69 -12.46
C ASN A 14 24.52 -1.30 -12.89
N ILE A 15 24.35 -0.95 -14.17
CA ILE A 15 24.81 0.34 -14.72
C ILE A 15 24.02 1.51 -14.12
N LEU A 16 22.69 1.44 -14.18
CA LEU A 16 21.82 2.56 -13.82
C LEU A 16 21.68 2.71 -12.30
N PHE A 17 21.50 1.60 -11.58
CA PHE A 17 21.26 1.61 -10.15
C PHE A 17 22.54 1.44 -9.33
N PHE A 18 23.31 0.36 -9.48
CA PHE A 18 24.45 0.13 -8.58
C PHE A 18 25.67 1.03 -8.86
N GLN A 19 26.01 1.22 -10.14
CA GLN A 19 27.15 2.03 -10.56
C GLN A 19 26.82 3.52 -10.68
N GLN A 20 25.53 3.88 -10.70
CA GLN A 20 25.07 5.25 -10.91
C GLN A 20 25.71 5.90 -12.16
N LYS A 21 25.79 5.14 -13.27
CA LYS A 21 26.31 5.60 -14.56
C LYS A 21 25.19 5.99 -15.54
N ASN A 22 25.54 6.69 -16.59
CA ASN A 22 24.63 7.06 -17.67
C ASN A 22 24.66 6.00 -18.76
N LEU A 23 23.56 5.88 -19.50
CA LEU A 23 23.43 4.88 -20.54
C LEU A 23 23.15 5.54 -21.90
N VAL A 24 23.81 5.05 -22.93
CA VAL A 24 23.60 5.47 -24.32
C VAL A 24 23.20 4.26 -25.12
N ILE A 25 22.00 4.28 -25.69
CA ILE A 25 21.43 3.19 -26.47
C ILE A 25 21.31 3.63 -27.93
N TYR A 26 21.82 2.82 -28.84
CA TYR A 26 21.72 3.05 -30.28
C TYR A 26 21.73 1.71 -31.05
N PRO A 27 21.17 1.64 -32.27
CA PRO A 27 20.28 2.64 -32.89
C PRO A 27 18.92 2.71 -32.15
N TYR A 28 17.96 3.48 -32.70
CA TYR A 28 16.62 3.75 -32.13
C TYR A 28 16.02 2.60 -31.31
N VAL A 29 15.41 2.96 -30.18
CA VAL A 29 14.60 2.03 -29.37
C VAL A 29 13.27 2.70 -29.05
N ASP A 30 12.19 1.92 -29.08
CA ASP A 30 10.86 2.40 -28.75
C ASP A 30 10.79 2.92 -27.31
N LEU A 31 9.99 3.98 -27.11
CA LEU A 31 9.77 4.61 -25.80
C LEU A 31 9.36 3.60 -24.72
N LYS A 32 8.54 2.60 -25.08
CA LYS A 32 8.06 1.57 -24.14
C LYS A 32 9.21 0.79 -23.48
N HIS A 33 10.26 0.45 -24.24
CA HIS A 33 11.42 -0.25 -23.70
C HIS A 33 12.29 0.68 -22.85
N LEU A 34 12.36 1.98 -23.20
CA LEU A 34 13.11 2.95 -22.42
C LEU A 34 12.43 3.24 -21.07
N HIS A 35 11.11 3.41 -21.05
CA HIS A 35 10.32 3.54 -19.82
C HIS A 35 10.35 2.29 -18.93
N SER A 36 10.72 1.12 -19.47
CA SER A 36 10.95 -0.06 -18.61
C SER A 36 12.13 0.15 -17.63
N LEU A 37 13.14 0.93 -18.05
CA LEU A 37 14.35 1.20 -17.26
C LEU A 37 14.09 2.14 -16.07
N GLU A 38 12.93 2.79 -16.00
CA GLU A 38 12.52 3.61 -14.84
C GLU A 38 12.56 2.84 -13.53
N VAL A 39 12.34 1.52 -13.59
CA VAL A 39 12.43 0.64 -12.43
C VAL A 39 13.81 0.70 -11.77
N PHE A 40 14.86 0.90 -12.57
CA PHE A 40 16.24 0.98 -12.09
C PHE A 40 16.65 2.37 -11.61
N THR A 41 15.78 3.36 -11.75
CA THR A 41 16.04 4.77 -11.39
C THR A 41 15.10 5.27 -10.31
N ALA A 42 14.62 4.38 -9.45
CA ALA A 42 13.58 4.55 -8.43
C ALA A 42 13.77 5.71 -7.42
N SER A 43 14.89 6.43 -7.47
CA SER A 43 15.22 7.58 -6.61
C SER A 43 15.20 8.93 -7.32
N TYR A 44 14.84 8.94 -8.60
CA TYR A 44 14.88 10.12 -9.44
C TYR A 44 13.49 10.53 -9.91
N SER A 45 13.31 11.83 -10.10
CA SER A 45 12.18 12.37 -10.87
C SER A 45 12.49 12.19 -12.36
N HIS A 46 11.61 11.54 -13.11
CA HIS A 46 11.84 11.28 -14.53
C HIS A 46 11.35 12.45 -15.40
N ILE A 47 12.18 12.87 -16.36
CA ILE A 47 11.80 13.85 -17.38
C ILE A 47 12.10 13.26 -18.75
N ASP A 48 11.07 13.22 -19.59
CA ASP A 48 11.16 12.84 -21.00
C ASP A 48 11.47 14.08 -21.86
N LEU A 49 12.55 14.04 -22.62
CA LEU A 49 12.95 15.10 -23.54
C LEU A 49 13.09 14.55 -24.96
N GLU A 50 12.30 15.10 -25.88
CA GLU A 50 12.47 14.84 -27.30
C GLU A 50 13.43 15.87 -27.90
N SER A 51 14.61 15.40 -28.32
CA SER A 51 15.72 16.28 -28.73
C SER A 51 15.41 17.12 -29.98
N THR A 52 14.56 16.60 -30.88
CA THR A 52 14.16 17.31 -32.11
C THR A 52 13.26 18.52 -31.85
N ALA A 53 12.66 18.63 -30.67
CA ALA A 53 11.81 19.75 -30.29
C ALA A 53 12.59 20.88 -29.58
N LEU A 54 13.87 20.68 -29.28
CA LEU A 54 14.68 21.59 -28.46
C LEU A 54 15.84 22.17 -29.28
N ASN A 55 15.81 23.48 -29.51
CA ASN A 55 16.86 24.18 -30.25
C ASN A 55 18.21 24.25 -29.51
N ASP A 56 18.20 24.16 -28.18
CA ASP A 56 19.42 24.12 -27.34
C ASP A 56 19.22 23.20 -26.13
N LEU A 57 19.40 21.89 -26.37
CA LEU A 57 19.26 20.85 -25.35
C LEU A 57 20.18 21.09 -24.15
N LYS A 58 21.41 21.57 -24.39
CA LYS A 58 22.41 21.78 -23.34
C LYS A 58 21.96 22.85 -22.37
N GLN A 59 21.49 24.01 -22.87
CA GLN A 59 20.98 25.08 -22.01
C GLN A 59 19.77 24.64 -21.18
N VAL A 60 18.86 23.86 -21.77
CA VAL A 60 17.69 23.33 -21.04
C VAL A 60 18.13 22.41 -19.90
N LEU A 61 19.07 21.50 -20.15
CA LEU A 61 19.58 20.60 -19.14
C LEU A 61 20.36 21.33 -18.04
N GLU A 62 21.14 22.35 -18.38
CA GLU A 62 21.85 23.20 -17.40
C GLU A 62 20.85 23.96 -16.52
N LEU A 63 19.87 24.65 -17.10
CA LEU A 63 18.84 25.39 -16.36
C LEU A 63 18.02 24.49 -15.43
N GLU A 64 17.59 23.32 -15.92
CA GLU A 64 16.82 22.36 -15.13
C GLU A 64 17.68 21.78 -14.00
N SER A 65 18.95 21.48 -14.25
CA SER A 65 19.87 20.95 -13.23
C SER A 65 20.20 21.95 -12.11
N GLU A 66 20.20 23.26 -12.43
CA GLU A 66 20.42 24.34 -11.46
C GLU A 66 19.13 24.71 -10.70
N SER A 67 17.96 24.44 -11.29
CA SER A 67 16.66 24.77 -10.71
C SER A 67 16.28 23.80 -9.58
N SER A 68 16.56 24.21 -8.34
CA SER A 68 16.37 23.42 -7.10
C SER A 68 14.90 23.27 -6.66
N TYR A 69 13.96 23.06 -7.59
CA TYR A 69 12.53 23.00 -7.27
C TYR A 69 12.07 21.64 -6.74
N SER A 70 12.81 20.55 -6.99
CA SER A 70 12.47 19.20 -6.52
C SER A 70 13.46 18.70 -5.45
N GLN A 71 12.95 18.01 -4.43
CA GLN A 71 13.76 17.40 -3.37
C GLN A 71 14.49 16.13 -3.83
N SER A 72 14.10 15.58 -4.99
CA SER A 72 14.68 14.39 -5.61
C SER A 72 15.50 14.77 -6.84
N PRO A 73 16.70 14.21 -7.03
CA PRO A 73 17.50 14.49 -8.23
C PRO A 73 16.74 14.06 -9.50
N THR A 74 16.97 14.76 -10.60
CA THR A 74 16.29 14.51 -11.87
C THR A 74 17.03 13.47 -12.71
N PHE A 75 16.30 12.58 -13.37
CA PHE A 75 16.83 11.62 -14.35
C PHE A 75 16.15 11.84 -15.69
N TYR A 76 16.96 12.09 -16.72
CA TYR A 76 16.46 12.44 -18.05
C TYR A 76 16.45 11.23 -18.96
N PHE A 77 15.32 11.01 -19.65
CA PHE A 77 15.30 10.19 -20.83
C PHE A 77 15.27 11.09 -22.06
N ILE A 78 16.33 11.04 -22.86
CA ILE A 78 16.50 11.93 -24.01
C ILE A 78 16.44 11.09 -25.27
N TYR A 79 15.41 11.34 -26.09
CA TYR A 79 15.09 10.55 -27.27
C TYR A 79 15.40 11.31 -28.55
N ASN A 80 15.63 10.56 -29.63
CA ASN A 80 15.92 11.11 -30.96
C ASN A 80 17.12 12.07 -30.97
N ILE A 81 18.12 11.80 -30.12
CA ILE A 81 19.28 12.69 -30.00
C ILE A 81 20.26 12.49 -31.17
N GLU A 82 20.67 13.60 -31.78
CA GLU A 82 21.66 13.61 -32.87
C GLU A 82 23.08 13.48 -32.33
N ARG A 83 24.01 12.99 -33.16
CA ARG A 83 25.42 12.83 -32.80
C ARG A 83 26.10 14.08 -32.21
N SER A 84 25.76 15.29 -32.70
CA SER A 84 26.28 16.56 -32.16
C SER A 84 25.85 16.77 -30.71
N GLN A 85 24.54 16.63 -30.45
CA GLN A 85 23.93 16.79 -29.13
C GLN A 85 24.41 15.74 -28.13
N VAL A 86 24.67 14.50 -28.58
CA VAL A 86 25.29 13.46 -27.74
C VAL A 86 26.64 13.92 -27.19
N LYS A 87 27.48 14.58 -28.01
CA LYS A 87 28.77 15.12 -27.56
C LYS A 87 28.60 16.22 -26.52
N ASP A 88 27.60 17.07 -26.69
CA ASP A 88 27.30 18.15 -25.75
C ASP A 88 26.91 17.56 -24.39
N VAL A 89 26.02 16.56 -24.36
CA VAL A 89 25.60 15.89 -23.12
C VAL A 89 26.73 15.10 -22.46
N LEU A 90 27.58 14.42 -23.24
CA LEU A 90 28.76 13.71 -22.74
C LEU A 90 29.72 14.64 -21.99
N SER A 91 29.77 15.92 -22.36
CA SER A 91 30.64 16.93 -21.73
C SER A 91 30.11 17.49 -20.41
N MET A 92 28.85 17.23 -20.05
CA MET A 92 28.23 17.76 -18.82
C MET A 92 28.64 16.92 -17.61
N ASP A 93 28.97 17.55 -16.48
CA ASP A 93 29.49 16.84 -15.30
C ASP A 93 28.42 16.26 -14.37
N ASN A 94 27.30 16.96 -14.19
CA ASN A 94 26.27 16.62 -13.21
C ASN A 94 24.95 16.20 -13.88
N ILE A 95 24.99 15.26 -14.81
CA ILE A 95 23.79 14.75 -15.48
C ILE A 95 23.58 13.26 -15.24
N ARG A 96 22.32 12.88 -15.00
CA ARG A 96 21.84 11.50 -14.90
C ARG A 96 20.84 11.25 -16.02
N CYS A 97 21.17 10.37 -16.96
CA CYS A 97 20.31 10.15 -18.13
C CYS A 97 20.46 8.80 -18.83
N VAL A 98 19.43 8.48 -19.62
CA VAL A 98 19.49 7.53 -20.73
C VAL A 98 19.34 8.32 -22.05
N LEU A 99 20.30 8.16 -22.95
CA LEU A 99 20.29 8.75 -24.29
C LEU A 99 19.88 7.68 -25.31
N ASN A 100 18.93 7.99 -26.18
CA ASN A 100 18.56 7.14 -27.31
C ASN A 100 18.84 7.85 -28.64
N SER A 101 19.79 7.32 -29.41
CA SER A 101 20.21 7.89 -30.69
C SER A 101 19.99 6.94 -31.84
N ASN A 102 19.65 7.51 -33.00
CA ASN A 102 19.54 6.78 -34.26
C ASN A 102 20.90 6.61 -34.95
N ASP A 103 21.88 7.42 -34.57
CA ASP A 103 23.19 7.47 -35.19
C ASP A 103 24.12 6.38 -34.66
N ALA A 104 25.03 5.91 -35.52
CA ALA A 104 26.15 5.09 -35.07
C ALA A 104 27.16 5.97 -34.32
N ILE A 105 27.14 5.88 -32.98
CA ILE A 105 27.95 6.70 -32.06
C ILE A 105 28.97 5.90 -31.27
N SER A 106 29.36 4.73 -31.80
CA SER A 106 30.27 3.79 -31.14
C SER A 106 31.65 4.37 -30.85
N ASP A 107 32.11 5.29 -31.69
CA ASP A 107 33.40 5.98 -31.59
C ASP A 107 33.41 7.10 -30.53
N LEU A 108 32.26 7.46 -29.96
CA LEU A 108 32.15 8.41 -28.85
C LEU A 108 32.33 7.74 -27.48
N ALA A 109 32.41 6.41 -27.43
CA ALA A 109 32.59 5.67 -26.19
C ALA A 109 34.01 5.87 -25.64
N ASP A 110 34.13 6.64 -24.56
CA ASP A 110 35.40 6.96 -23.89
C ASP A 110 35.71 6.07 -22.66
N GLY A 111 34.76 5.20 -22.28
CA GLY A 111 34.89 4.35 -21.09
C GLY A 111 34.63 5.05 -19.76
N GLY A 112 34.17 6.30 -19.79
CA GLY A 112 33.95 7.14 -18.61
C GLY A 112 32.58 6.93 -17.94
N ARG A 113 31.84 8.05 -17.80
CA ARG A 113 30.56 8.14 -17.08
C ARG A 113 29.37 7.56 -17.86
N PHE A 114 29.52 7.42 -19.18
CA PHE A 114 28.49 6.92 -20.09
C PHE A 114 28.84 5.54 -20.59
N VAL A 115 27.90 4.61 -20.49
CA VAL A 115 28.01 3.25 -21.01
C VAL A 115 27.24 3.14 -22.32
N PHE A 116 27.87 2.62 -23.35
CA PHE A 116 27.31 2.53 -24.69
C PHE A 116 26.81 1.11 -24.94
N TYR A 117 25.53 0.99 -25.27
CA TYR A 117 24.85 -0.25 -25.61
C TYR A 117 24.36 -0.21 -27.05
N ASN A 118 24.88 -1.14 -27.85
CA ASN A 118 24.45 -1.33 -29.22
C ASN A 118 23.30 -2.35 -29.25
N LYS A 119 22.07 -1.87 -29.48
CA LYS A 119 20.87 -2.70 -29.51
C LYS A 119 20.87 -3.68 -30.69
N LYS A 120 21.51 -3.33 -31.82
CA LYS A 120 21.50 -4.18 -33.02
C LYS A 120 22.24 -5.51 -32.81
N ASN A 121 23.30 -5.51 -32.00
CA ASN A 121 24.08 -6.70 -31.70
C ASN A 121 24.01 -7.11 -30.21
N ASN A 122 23.17 -6.44 -29.41
CA ASN A 122 23.03 -6.60 -27.96
C ASN A 122 24.38 -6.59 -27.22
N HIS A 123 25.27 -5.67 -27.58
CA HIS A 123 26.62 -5.61 -27.04
C HIS A 123 26.93 -4.26 -26.40
N PHE A 124 27.59 -4.29 -25.24
CA PHE A 124 28.15 -3.11 -24.61
C PHE A 124 29.55 -2.83 -25.12
N LEU A 125 29.86 -1.59 -25.48
CA LEU A 125 31.19 -1.23 -25.99
C LEU A 125 32.24 -1.05 -24.88
N ASN A 126 31.84 -0.46 -23.77
CA ASN A 126 32.74 -0.01 -22.72
C ASN A 126 32.30 -0.50 -21.33
N TYR A 127 31.61 -1.64 -21.29
CA TYR A 127 31.18 -2.31 -20.07
C TYR A 127 31.44 -3.81 -20.18
N SER A 128 32.04 -4.38 -19.12
CA SER A 128 32.50 -5.78 -19.12
C SER A 128 31.70 -6.71 -18.21
N GLY A 129 30.63 -6.22 -17.55
CA GLY A 129 29.63 -7.06 -16.89
C GLY A 129 30.14 -8.06 -15.86
N ARG A 130 31.24 -7.77 -15.15
CA ARG A 130 31.80 -8.70 -14.15
C ARG A 130 30.99 -8.63 -12.86
N ASP A 131 30.64 -9.80 -12.32
CA ASP A 131 29.92 -10.01 -11.05
C ASP A 131 28.50 -9.41 -11.03
N LEU A 132 27.56 -10.14 -11.66
CA LEU A 132 26.13 -9.81 -11.74
C LEU A 132 25.25 -10.77 -10.94
N GLU A 133 25.82 -11.54 -10.00
CA GLU A 133 25.07 -12.56 -9.26
C GLU A 133 23.92 -11.94 -8.45
N PHE A 134 24.16 -10.78 -7.84
CA PHE A 134 23.13 -10.08 -7.06
C PHE A 134 21.99 -9.54 -7.93
N GLU A 135 22.29 -8.93 -9.06
CA GLU A 135 21.30 -8.40 -10.00
C GLU A 135 20.48 -9.53 -10.63
N ASN A 136 21.16 -10.63 -11.00
CA ASN A 136 20.48 -11.84 -11.43
C ASN A 136 19.54 -12.36 -10.35
N HIS A 137 19.99 -12.42 -9.11
CA HIS A 137 19.16 -12.83 -7.98
C HIS A 137 17.95 -11.90 -7.78
N LEU A 138 18.14 -10.58 -7.85
CA LEU A 138 17.06 -9.59 -7.71
C LEU A 138 16.01 -9.73 -8.82
N ILE A 139 16.45 -9.84 -10.08
CA ILE A 139 15.52 -9.95 -11.22
C ILE A 139 14.84 -11.32 -11.24
N SER A 140 15.56 -12.42 -10.97
CA SER A 140 14.98 -13.77 -11.01
C SER A 140 14.06 -14.08 -9.82
N SER A 141 14.28 -13.44 -8.66
CA SER A 141 13.39 -13.58 -7.51
C SER A 141 12.13 -12.71 -7.60
N ALA A 142 12.16 -11.64 -8.41
CA ALA A 142 11.00 -10.80 -8.66
C ALA A 142 10.01 -11.49 -9.61
N GLN A 143 8.84 -11.85 -9.09
CA GLN A 143 7.77 -12.46 -9.89
C GLN A 143 7.03 -11.45 -10.78
N SER A 144 7.20 -10.15 -10.53
CA SER A 144 6.62 -9.05 -11.31
C SER A 144 7.51 -7.82 -11.27
N ARG A 145 7.21 -6.85 -12.15
CA ARG A 145 7.92 -5.55 -12.23
C ARG A 145 7.81 -4.75 -10.93
N GLU A 146 6.67 -4.84 -10.26
CA GLU A 146 6.38 -4.18 -8.98
C GLU A 146 7.26 -4.75 -7.87
N VAL A 147 7.39 -6.07 -7.78
CA VAL A 147 8.26 -6.74 -6.80
C VAL A 147 9.74 -6.38 -7.02
N LEU A 148 10.16 -6.25 -8.27
CA LEU A 148 11.50 -5.78 -8.62
C LEU A 148 11.73 -4.34 -8.15
N TYR A 149 10.75 -3.46 -8.40
CA TYR A 149 10.79 -2.07 -7.97
C TYR A 149 10.86 -1.96 -6.43
N ASP A 150 10.05 -2.72 -5.71
CA ASP A 150 10.05 -2.73 -4.24
C ASP A 150 11.38 -3.22 -3.67
N SER A 151 11.98 -4.24 -4.30
CA SER A 151 13.31 -4.75 -3.91
C SER A 151 14.40 -3.67 -4.10
N ILE A 152 14.33 -2.91 -5.19
CA ILE A 152 15.24 -1.79 -5.47
C ILE A 152 15.01 -0.65 -4.45
N GLN A 153 13.76 -0.34 -4.13
CA GLN A 153 13.41 0.65 -3.09
C GLN A 153 13.88 0.23 -1.70
N LYS A 154 13.84 -1.06 -1.38
CA LYS A 154 14.37 -1.60 -0.11
C LYS A 154 15.87 -1.34 -0.02
N ILE A 155 16.63 -1.62 -1.08
CA ILE A 155 18.09 -1.36 -1.11
C ILE A 155 18.37 0.13 -0.91
N LYS A 156 17.60 1.01 -1.57
CA LYS A 156 17.72 2.46 -1.36
C LYS A 156 17.39 2.88 0.07
N SER A 157 16.33 2.33 0.66
CA SER A 157 15.94 2.64 2.04
C SER A 157 17.03 2.20 3.02
N THR A 158 17.63 1.03 2.80
CA THR A 158 18.81 0.57 3.54
C THR A 158 19.99 1.53 3.36
N ALA A 159 20.26 2.01 2.15
CA ALA A 159 21.32 2.99 1.89
C ALA A 159 21.07 4.32 2.64
N SER A 160 19.83 4.82 2.66
CA SER A 160 19.46 6.02 3.43
C SER A 160 19.66 5.82 4.93
N LEU A 161 19.33 4.64 5.47
CA LEU A 161 19.57 4.31 6.89
C LEU A 161 21.07 4.27 7.20
N ILE A 162 21.88 3.69 6.30
CA ILE A 162 23.35 3.70 6.41
C ILE A 162 23.85 5.15 6.43
N PHE A 163 23.42 5.98 5.48
CA PHE A 163 23.81 7.40 5.42
C PHE A 163 23.43 8.16 6.69
N ALA A 164 22.20 7.98 7.19
CA ALA A 164 21.73 8.62 8.41
C ALA A 164 22.52 8.19 9.64
N GLU A 165 22.83 6.90 9.78
CA GLU A 165 23.59 6.37 10.91
C GLU A 165 25.04 6.89 10.89
N LEU A 166 25.66 6.97 9.71
CA LEU A 166 27.00 7.52 9.53
C LEU A 166 27.07 8.98 9.94
N ASN A 167 26.09 9.80 9.53
CA ASN A 167 26.02 11.21 9.89
C ASN A 167 25.74 11.43 11.39
N ASN A 168 25.00 10.53 12.04
CA ASN A 168 24.61 10.69 13.44
C ASN A 168 25.70 10.23 14.43
N ASN A 169 26.34 9.08 14.18
CA ASN A 169 27.19 8.43 15.18
C ASN A 169 28.67 8.30 14.78
N ASN A 170 29.06 8.67 13.54
CA ASN A 170 30.41 8.46 12.98
C ASN A 170 30.96 7.05 13.25
N SER A 171 30.08 6.07 13.39
CA SER A 171 30.39 4.72 13.86
C SER A 171 29.76 3.68 12.94
N PHE A 172 30.57 2.69 12.58
CA PHE A 172 30.19 1.62 11.67
C PHE A 172 29.60 0.40 12.41
N ALA A 173 29.47 0.48 13.74
CA ALA A 173 29.11 -0.65 14.60
C ALA A 173 27.72 -1.24 14.31
N LYS A 174 26.77 -0.42 13.82
CA LYS A 174 25.41 -0.86 13.49
C LYS A 174 25.22 -1.29 12.03
N LEU A 175 26.24 -1.19 11.17
CA LEU A 175 26.12 -1.60 9.76
C LEU A 175 25.71 -3.07 9.60
N PRO A 176 26.26 -4.04 10.38
CA PRO A 176 25.82 -5.43 10.30
C PRO A 176 24.34 -5.63 10.68
N GLU A 177 23.81 -4.81 11.59
CA GLU A 177 22.40 -4.87 12.00
C GLU A 177 21.48 -4.30 10.91
N ILE A 178 21.91 -3.23 10.23
CA ILE A 178 21.17 -2.63 9.10
C ILE A 178 21.19 -3.55 7.88
N LEU A 179 22.29 -4.27 7.65
CA LEU A 179 22.48 -5.16 6.50
C LEU A 179 22.04 -6.62 6.74
N LYS A 180 21.56 -6.96 7.95
CA LYS A 180 21.23 -8.34 8.35
C LYS A 180 20.22 -9.05 7.43
N ASP A 181 19.39 -8.27 6.75
CA ASP A 181 18.35 -8.76 5.83
C ASP A 181 18.93 -9.20 4.47
N TYR A 182 20.19 -8.85 4.19
CA TYR A 182 20.91 -9.22 2.97
C TYR A 182 21.99 -10.23 3.29
N ASP A 183 22.28 -11.10 2.32
CA ASP A 183 23.42 -12.00 2.44
C ASP A 183 24.73 -11.20 2.53
N SER A 184 25.58 -11.59 3.47
CA SER A 184 26.91 -11.03 3.74
C SER A 184 27.76 -10.86 2.48
N GLN A 185 27.65 -11.77 1.51
CA GLN A 185 28.35 -11.68 0.22
C GLN A 185 27.96 -10.45 -0.61
N TYR A 186 26.75 -9.90 -0.42
CA TYR A 186 26.25 -8.73 -1.16
C TYR A 186 26.40 -7.42 -0.40
N TRP A 187 26.87 -7.45 0.85
CA TRP A 187 27.02 -6.24 1.67
C TRP A 187 27.93 -5.21 1.02
N GLN A 188 29.06 -5.63 0.45
CA GLN A 188 29.99 -4.72 -0.23
C GLN A 188 29.32 -4.02 -1.41
N LYS A 189 28.37 -4.68 -2.09
CA LYS A 189 27.67 -4.12 -3.23
C LYS A 189 26.67 -3.05 -2.81
N ILE A 190 25.95 -3.27 -1.72
CA ILE A 190 25.06 -2.28 -1.11
C ILE A 190 25.86 -1.09 -0.59
N LEU A 191 26.99 -1.33 0.10
CA LEU A 191 27.87 -0.25 0.56
C LEU A 191 28.45 0.57 -0.61
N ASN A 192 28.87 -0.09 -1.69
CA ASN A 192 29.33 0.60 -2.90
C ASN A 192 28.24 1.45 -3.51
N PHE A 193 27.00 0.94 -3.57
CA PHE A 193 25.85 1.71 -4.01
C PHE A 193 25.61 2.94 -3.11
N THR A 194 25.58 2.77 -1.79
CA THR A 194 25.40 3.89 -0.84
C THR A 194 26.48 4.96 -1.03
N ARG A 195 27.75 4.54 -1.20
CA ARG A 195 28.85 5.46 -1.50
C ARG A 195 28.61 6.24 -2.78
N ASN A 196 28.23 5.56 -3.86
CA ASN A 196 28.03 6.20 -5.16
C ASN A 196 26.80 7.12 -5.16
N PHE A 197 25.73 6.72 -4.46
CA PHE A 197 24.47 7.45 -4.42
C PHE A 197 24.52 8.72 -3.57
N PHE A 198 25.19 8.67 -2.42
CA PHE A 198 25.33 9.81 -1.49
C PHE A 198 26.68 10.52 -1.60
N GLU A 199 27.57 10.07 -2.48
CA GLU A 199 28.94 10.58 -2.65
C GLU A 199 29.77 10.63 -1.36
N ILE A 200 29.55 9.66 -0.46
CA ILE A 200 30.23 9.55 0.85
C ILE A 200 31.28 8.46 0.90
N ASN A 201 32.32 8.65 1.70
CA ASN A 201 33.29 7.59 1.97
C ASN A 201 32.71 6.56 2.96
N ILE A 202 32.66 5.30 2.53
CA ILE A 202 32.20 4.16 3.32
C ILE A 202 33.33 3.13 3.38
N PRO A 203 33.66 2.58 4.56
CA PRO A 203 34.70 1.57 4.72
C PRO A 203 34.33 0.29 3.99
N LYS A 204 35.34 -0.53 3.68
CA LYS A 204 35.12 -1.83 3.06
C LYS A 204 34.60 -2.85 4.07
N VAL A 205 33.92 -3.90 3.62
CA VAL A 205 33.38 -4.96 4.49
C VAL A 205 34.50 -5.60 5.32
N GLU A 206 35.71 -5.74 4.79
CA GLU A 206 36.85 -6.30 5.52
C GLU A 206 37.28 -5.43 6.72
N GLU A 207 36.97 -4.13 6.70
CA GLU A 207 37.27 -3.17 7.77
C GLU A 207 36.20 -3.18 8.87
N LEU A 208 35.05 -3.86 8.66
CA LEU A 208 33.98 -4.02 9.65
C LEU A 208 34.28 -5.11 10.70
N GLY A 209 35.48 -5.70 10.67
CA GLY A 209 35.91 -6.71 11.64
C GLY A 209 35.28 -8.09 11.46
N GLN A 210 34.59 -8.33 10.33
CA GLN A 210 34.05 -9.64 9.98
C GLN A 210 34.84 -10.24 8.81
N ASN A 211 35.51 -11.37 9.06
CA ASN A 211 36.13 -12.17 8.01
C ASN A 211 35.03 -12.72 7.10
N PRO A 212 35.09 -12.55 5.76
CA PRO A 212 34.13 -13.14 4.81
C PRO A 212 34.15 -14.69 4.77
N GLN A 213 34.91 -15.33 5.66
CA GLN A 213 35.02 -16.78 5.80
C GLN A 213 34.78 -17.28 7.23
N GLU A 214 33.90 -16.66 8.02
CA GLU A 214 33.25 -17.40 9.08
C GLU A 214 32.17 -18.32 8.51
N LYS A 215 32.62 -19.50 8.08
CA LYS A 215 31.76 -20.67 8.12
C LYS A 215 31.23 -20.83 9.56
N VAL A 216 29.92 -20.66 9.66
CA VAL A 216 29.00 -21.39 10.54
C VAL A 216 28.89 -20.89 11.98
N LYS A 217 27.70 -20.38 12.33
CA LYS A 217 26.78 -21.08 13.25
C LYS A 217 25.36 -21.00 12.71
N LYS A 218 24.80 -22.17 12.38
CA LYS A 218 23.39 -22.50 12.13
C LYS A 218 22.45 -21.27 12.12
N LYS A 219 21.90 -20.92 10.95
CA LYS A 219 20.47 -20.52 10.92
C LYS A 219 19.78 -21.50 11.85
N ASP A 220 19.09 -21.02 12.89
CA ASP A 220 18.11 -21.85 13.59
C ASP A 220 17.44 -22.68 12.50
N ASN A 221 17.51 -24.02 12.60
CA ASN A 221 16.80 -24.90 11.69
C ASN A 221 15.31 -24.59 11.91
N LEU A 222 14.81 -23.52 11.28
CA LEU A 222 13.41 -23.19 11.21
C LEU A 222 12.86 -24.28 10.33
N GLN A 223 12.17 -25.20 10.97
CA GLN A 223 11.56 -26.32 10.29
C GLN A 223 10.41 -25.75 9.46
N ASP A 224 10.33 -26.16 8.20
CA ASP A 224 9.23 -25.78 7.33
C ASP A 224 8.02 -26.65 7.65
N PHE A 225 6.94 -26.01 8.05
CA PHE A 225 5.67 -26.65 8.40
C PHE A 225 4.59 -26.35 7.34
N SER A 226 4.99 -26.01 6.11
CA SER A 226 4.06 -25.79 5.00
C SER A 226 3.15 -26.99 4.74
N ASP A 227 3.67 -28.21 4.88
CA ASP A 227 2.87 -29.44 4.76
C ASP A 227 1.79 -29.56 5.86
N GLU A 228 2.08 -29.16 7.10
CA GLU A 228 1.09 -29.14 8.19
C GLU A 228 0.00 -28.10 7.90
N TYR A 229 0.41 -26.91 7.45
CA TYR A 229 -0.51 -25.82 7.11
C TYR A 229 -1.43 -26.16 5.93
N GLU A 230 -0.89 -26.78 4.88
CA GLU A 230 -1.65 -27.16 3.71
C GLU A 230 -2.73 -28.19 4.06
N VAL A 231 -2.43 -29.18 4.91
CA VAL A 231 -3.43 -30.14 5.40
C VAL A 231 -4.56 -29.43 6.14
N ILE A 232 -4.25 -28.45 7.00
CA ILE A 232 -5.27 -27.71 7.76
C ILE A 232 -6.23 -26.95 6.83
N VAL A 233 -5.70 -26.28 5.80
CA VAL A 233 -6.50 -25.42 4.92
C VAL A 233 -7.21 -26.21 3.81
N SER A 234 -6.64 -27.34 3.38
CA SER A 234 -7.18 -28.16 2.29
C SER A 234 -8.22 -29.19 2.72
N THR A 235 -8.15 -29.71 3.96
CA THR A 235 -9.07 -30.77 4.43
C THR A 235 -10.51 -30.27 4.46
N ASN A 236 -10.76 -29.08 5.03
CA ASN A 236 -12.09 -28.49 5.06
C ASN A 236 -12.00 -26.96 5.04
N LYS A 237 -12.67 -26.35 4.05
CA LYS A 237 -12.60 -24.91 3.80
C LYS A 237 -13.11 -24.06 4.96
N ASN A 238 -14.09 -24.54 5.73
CA ASN A 238 -14.65 -23.78 6.85
C ASN A 238 -13.72 -23.85 8.07
N ILE A 239 -13.19 -25.04 8.36
CA ILE A 239 -12.22 -25.28 9.42
C ILE A 239 -10.92 -24.48 9.16
N GLY A 240 -10.42 -24.49 7.93
CA GLY A 240 -9.22 -23.74 7.53
C GLY A 240 -9.40 -22.22 7.61
N LYS A 241 -10.57 -21.69 7.25
CA LYS A 241 -10.87 -20.26 7.39
C LYS A 241 -10.90 -19.81 8.86
N GLU A 242 -11.54 -20.60 9.73
CA GLU A 242 -11.53 -20.32 11.18
C GLU A 242 -10.10 -20.36 11.74
N PHE A 243 -9.30 -21.34 11.29
CA PHE A 243 -7.90 -21.46 11.71
C PHE A 243 -7.09 -20.20 11.41
N ILE A 244 -7.20 -19.67 10.19
CA ILE A 244 -6.50 -18.45 9.78
C ILE A 244 -6.94 -17.26 10.64
N GLN A 245 -8.23 -17.12 10.93
CA GLN A 245 -8.71 -16.07 11.82
C GLN A 245 -8.13 -16.22 13.23
N CYS A 246 -8.12 -17.43 13.78
CA CYS A 246 -7.50 -17.74 15.08
C CYS A 246 -6.00 -17.42 15.09
N LEU A 247 -5.26 -17.69 14.00
CA LEU A 247 -3.84 -17.33 13.87
C LEU A 247 -3.60 -15.83 14.03
N HIS A 248 -4.37 -15.00 13.31
CA HIS A 248 -4.23 -13.54 13.37
C HIS A 248 -4.58 -12.97 14.75
N GLU A 249 -5.52 -13.58 15.46
CA GLU A 249 -5.85 -13.19 16.83
C GLU A 249 -4.79 -13.62 17.83
N TYR A 250 -4.29 -14.84 17.69
CA TYR A 250 -3.21 -15.30 18.55
C TYR A 250 -2.00 -14.39 18.39
N ARG A 251 -1.71 -13.97 17.15
CA ARG A 251 -0.72 -12.93 16.86
C ARG A 251 -1.01 -11.63 17.63
N SER A 252 -2.21 -11.06 17.47
CA SER A 252 -2.55 -9.77 18.10
C SER A 252 -2.50 -9.80 19.63
N LYS A 253 -2.82 -10.94 20.25
CA LYS A 253 -2.87 -11.09 21.72
C LYS A 253 -1.57 -11.57 22.36
N LYS A 254 -0.75 -12.37 21.66
CA LYS A 254 0.35 -13.14 22.26
C LYS A 254 1.70 -12.92 21.60
N VAL A 255 1.77 -12.25 20.45
CA VAL A 255 3.02 -11.99 19.74
C VAL A 255 3.34 -10.50 19.78
N ASN A 256 4.58 -10.17 20.11
CA ASN A 256 5.04 -8.79 20.02
C ASN A 256 5.30 -8.43 18.55
N ALA A 257 4.60 -7.42 18.03
CA ALA A 257 4.68 -6.98 16.64
C ALA A 257 6.10 -6.54 16.22
N SER A 258 6.96 -6.14 17.17
CA SER A 258 8.35 -5.78 16.89
C SER A 258 9.27 -6.95 16.49
N HIS A 259 8.79 -8.20 16.61
CA HIS A 259 9.53 -9.41 16.25
C HIS A 259 9.00 -10.09 14.98
N LEU A 260 8.01 -9.49 14.32
CA LEU A 260 7.41 -9.98 13.07
C LEU A 260 7.84 -9.08 11.92
N GLU A 261 8.22 -9.67 10.79
CA GLU A 261 8.41 -8.89 9.56
C GLU A 261 7.06 -8.50 8.95
N LEU A 262 7.03 -7.44 8.14
CA LEU A 262 5.82 -6.92 7.50
C LEU A 262 5.07 -8.01 6.71
N GLU A 263 5.82 -8.94 6.11
CA GLU A 263 5.30 -10.06 5.33
C GLU A 263 4.67 -11.18 6.19
N ASP A 264 5.16 -11.36 7.43
CA ASP A 264 4.58 -12.31 8.41
C ASP A 264 3.26 -11.79 9.01
N LEU A 265 2.95 -10.51 8.81
CA LEU A 265 1.67 -9.90 9.24
C LEU A 265 0.52 -10.27 8.29
N PHE A 266 0.80 -10.49 7.01
CA PHE A 266 -0.25 -10.64 5.98
C PHE A 266 -0.28 -12.02 5.33
N ASN A 267 0.80 -12.81 5.41
CA ASN A 267 0.82 -14.18 4.89
C ASN A 267 0.54 -15.21 6.01
N PRO A 268 -0.63 -15.90 6.01
CA PRO A 268 -0.98 -16.84 7.07
C PRO A 268 -0.06 -18.06 7.17
N LEU A 269 0.54 -18.50 6.04
CA LEU A 269 1.50 -19.60 6.02
C LEU A 269 2.82 -19.19 6.69
N ARG A 270 3.34 -17.99 6.38
CA ARG A 270 4.56 -17.49 7.04
C ARG A 270 4.33 -17.22 8.52
N LEU A 271 3.16 -16.66 8.87
CA LEU A 271 2.75 -16.49 10.27
C LEU A 271 2.67 -17.82 11.02
N TYR A 272 2.09 -18.85 10.39
CA TYR A 272 2.03 -20.19 10.97
C TYR A 272 3.43 -20.78 11.17
N ASN A 273 4.30 -20.70 10.16
CA ASN A 273 5.69 -21.16 10.26
C ASN A 273 6.47 -20.43 11.37
N TYR A 274 6.28 -19.12 11.51
CA TYR A 274 6.85 -18.34 12.61
C TYR A 274 6.35 -18.83 13.97
N LEU A 275 5.02 -18.97 14.13
CA LEU A 275 4.40 -19.41 15.38
C LEU A 275 4.84 -20.83 15.74
N ARG A 276 4.89 -21.73 14.76
CA ARG A 276 5.32 -23.12 14.96
C ARG A 276 6.77 -23.23 15.42
N ASN A 277 7.64 -22.41 14.84
CA ASN A 277 9.06 -22.39 15.19
C ASN A 277 9.39 -21.62 16.47
N LYS A 278 8.58 -20.63 16.89
CA LYS A 278 8.93 -19.73 18.00
C LYS A 278 8.00 -19.84 19.21
N HIS A 279 6.70 -20.02 19.00
CA HIS A 279 5.68 -20.07 20.05
C HIS A 279 5.16 -21.49 20.35
N TRP A 280 5.20 -22.40 19.37
CA TRP A 280 4.63 -23.76 19.46
C TRP A 280 5.68 -24.84 19.18
N LYS A 281 6.90 -24.66 19.69
CA LYS A 281 8.02 -25.60 19.50
C LYS A 281 7.71 -27.01 20.00
N GLU A 282 6.96 -27.12 21.09
CA GLU A 282 6.58 -28.40 21.71
C GLU A 282 5.20 -28.90 21.27
N GLY A 283 4.49 -28.16 20.40
CA GLY A 283 3.09 -28.41 20.03
C GLY A 283 2.25 -27.14 20.01
N ILE A 284 1.15 -27.15 19.25
CA ILE A 284 0.19 -26.04 19.22
C ILE A 284 -0.49 -25.93 20.59
N SER A 285 -0.59 -24.70 21.13
CA SER A 285 -1.20 -24.46 22.44
C SER A 285 -2.61 -25.05 22.55
N GLU A 286 -2.91 -25.79 23.62
CA GLU A 286 -4.25 -26.34 23.88
C GLU A 286 -5.33 -25.26 23.92
N THR A 287 -5.01 -24.06 24.39
CA THR A 287 -5.95 -22.94 24.40
C THR A 287 -6.32 -22.50 22.99
N PHE A 288 -5.35 -22.49 22.08
CA PHE A 288 -5.56 -22.14 20.68
C PHE A 288 -6.42 -23.21 19.99
N LEU A 289 -6.14 -24.49 20.25
CA LEU A 289 -6.91 -25.60 19.70
C LEU A 289 -8.37 -25.60 20.20
N LYS A 290 -8.62 -25.24 21.47
CA LYS A 290 -9.97 -25.07 22.02
C LYS A 290 -10.70 -23.89 21.38
N ASP A 291 -10.03 -22.77 21.18
CA ASP A 291 -10.63 -21.60 20.52
C ASP A 291 -10.97 -21.92 19.07
N TRP A 292 -10.07 -22.57 18.34
CA TRP A 292 -10.30 -22.98 16.96
C TRP A 292 -11.43 -24.01 16.82
N SER A 293 -11.43 -25.07 17.63
CA SER A 293 -12.48 -26.12 17.58
C SER A 293 -13.84 -25.63 18.08
N SER A 294 -13.90 -24.47 18.73
CA SER A 294 -15.18 -23.87 19.16
C SER A 294 -15.95 -23.21 18.01
N MET A 295 -15.29 -22.91 16.88
CA MET A 295 -15.85 -22.18 15.73
C MET A 295 -16.61 -20.89 16.12
N THR A 296 -16.21 -20.27 17.23
CA THR A 296 -16.97 -19.17 17.85
C THR A 296 -16.99 -17.92 16.97
N ARG A 297 -16.10 -17.79 15.99
CA ARG A 297 -15.91 -16.57 15.21
C ARG A 297 -16.69 -16.59 13.91
N SER A 298 -16.62 -17.70 13.18
CA SER A 298 -17.52 -17.95 12.05
C SER A 298 -18.95 -18.26 12.47
N GLN A 299 -19.20 -18.56 13.76
CA GLN A 299 -20.45 -19.09 14.28
C GLN A 299 -20.90 -20.37 13.54
N TYR A 300 -19.93 -21.07 12.94
CA TYR A 300 -20.20 -22.25 12.14
C TYR A 300 -20.58 -23.42 13.05
N THR A 301 -21.67 -24.11 12.71
CA THR A 301 -22.11 -25.28 13.47
C THR A 301 -21.47 -26.53 12.89
N LEU A 302 -20.56 -27.14 13.65
CA LEU A 302 -19.85 -28.36 13.27
C LEU A 302 -20.81 -29.55 13.08
N THR A 303 -20.70 -30.19 11.92
CA THR A 303 -21.37 -31.45 11.57
C THR A 303 -20.56 -32.66 12.05
N GLU A 304 -21.11 -33.88 11.91
CA GLU A 304 -20.37 -35.11 12.23
C GLU A 304 -19.17 -35.33 11.28
N ASP A 305 -19.32 -34.93 10.01
CA ASP A 305 -18.24 -35.00 9.02
C ASP A 305 -17.10 -34.03 9.36
N ASP A 306 -17.42 -32.81 9.82
CA ASP A 306 -16.40 -31.84 10.25
C ASP A 306 -15.58 -32.33 11.46
N LEU A 307 -16.20 -33.13 12.34
CA LEU A 307 -15.48 -33.75 13.47
C LEU A 307 -14.51 -34.83 12.99
N SER A 308 -14.87 -35.56 11.94
CA SER A 308 -13.95 -36.49 11.28
C SER A 308 -12.79 -35.75 10.62
N ASP A 309 -13.04 -34.61 10.00
CA ASP A 309 -12.00 -33.76 9.41
C ASP A 309 -11.04 -33.20 10.47
N PHE A 310 -11.55 -32.76 11.63
CA PHE A 310 -10.70 -32.36 12.75
C PHE A 310 -9.82 -33.52 13.27
N ASN A 311 -10.33 -34.76 13.27
CA ASN A 311 -9.55 -35.91 13.69
C ASN A 311 -8.36 -36.16 12.74
N ILE A 312 -8.59 -36.07 11.42
CA ILE A 312 -7.55 -36.22 10.39
C ILE A 312 -6.47 -35.14 10.59
N ILE A 313 -6.90 -33.89 10.82
CA ILE A 313 -5.99 -32.76 11.03
C ILE A 313 -5.19 -32.93 12.34
N PHE A 314 -5.82 -33.30 13.45
CA PHE A 314 -5.15 -33.47 14.74
C PHE A 314 -4.18 -34.64 14.78
N GLU A 315 -4.50 -35.74 14.08
CA GLU A 315 -3.58 -36.86 13.90
C GLU A 315 -2.31 -36.40 13.17
N LYS A 316 -2.46 -35.60 12.10
CA LYS A 316 -1.34 -35.06 11.34
C LYS A 316 -0.48 -34.08 12.14
N LEU A 317 -1.11 -33.30 13.03
CA LEU A 317 -0.43 -32.33 13.90
C LEU A 317 0.17 -32.93 15.18
N GLY A 318 0.01 -34.24 15.40
CA GLY A 318 0.50 -34.93 16.60
C GLY A 318 -0.18 -34.49 17.90
N VAL A 319 -1.41 -33.97 17.81
CA VAL A 319 -2.18 -33.50 18.97
C VAL A 319 -2.87 -34.71 19.64
N PRO A 320 -2.70 -34.93 20.96
CA PRO A 320 -3.34 -36.05 21.64
C PRO A 320 -4.88 -35.96 21.54
N LEU A 321 -5.53 -37.06 21.14
CA LEU A 321 -7.00 -37.15 20.99
C LEU A 321 -7.81 -36.81 22.26
N ILE A 322 -7.15 -36.64 23.41
CA ILE A 322 -7.76 -36.31 24.70
C ILE A 322 -8.52 -34.96 24.64
N LEU A 323 -8.15 -34.04 23.73
CA LEU A 323 -8.90 -32.79 23.53
C LEU A 323 -10.29 -33.00 22.88
N ILE A 324 -10.46 -34.06 22.08
CA ILE A 324 -11.73 -34.38 21.38
C ILE A 324 -12.79 -34.85 22.39
N ASN A 325 -12.39 -35.60 23.42
CA ASN A 325 -13.30 -36.02 24.48
C ASN A 325 -13.85 -34.85 25.30
N HIS A 326 -13.16 -33.71 25.35
CA HIS A 326 -13.71 -32.49 25.97
C HIS A 326 -14.78 -31.82 25.10
N ILE A 327 -14.74 -32.01 23.77
CA ILE A 327 -15.80 -31.54 22.85
C ILE A 327 -17.04 -32.44 23.00
N GLU A 328 -16.87 -33.75 23.15
CA GLU A 328 -17.96 -34.67 23.49
C GLU A 328 -18.50 -34.45 24.91
N GLU A 329 -17.63 -34.26 25.92
CA GLU A 329 -18.04 -34.00 27.30
C GLU A 329 -18.70 -32.63 27.46
N ASN A 330 -18.28 -31.59 26.72
CA ASN A 330 -18.98 -30.30 26.73
C ASN A 330 -20.33 -30.38 26.01
N LYS A 331 -20.49 -31.27 25.01
CA LYS A 331 -21.82 -31.63 24.47
C LYS A 331 -22.69 -32.39 25.49
N LEU A 332 -22.10 -33.22 26.37
CA LEU A 332 -22.83 -33.95 27.43
C LEU A 332 -23.10 -33.11 28.69
N LYS A 333 -22.21 -32.20 29.08
CA LYS A 333 -22.37 -31.29 30.24
C LYS A 333 -23.29 -30.11 29.91
N ASN A 334 -23.35 -29.65 28.65
CA ASN A 334 -24.37 -28.68 28.21
C ASN A 334 -25.76 -29.29 27.97
N LYS A 335 -25.95 -30.59 28.25
CA LYS A 335 -27.25 -31.28 28.15
C LYS A 335 -27.96 -31.54 29.49
N LYS A 336 -27.54 -30.93 30.60
CA LYS A 336 -28.31 -31.01 31.87
C LYS A 336 -28.54 -29.66 32.55
N GLY A 337 -29.72 -29.09 32.23
CA GLY A 337 -30.45 -28.11 33.03
C GLY A 337 -30.37 -26.69 32.45
N LYS A 338 -31.43 -26.06 31.93
CA LYS A 338 -32.86 -26.15 32.24
C LYS A 338 -33.70 -26.19 30.96
N LYS A 339 -34.73 -27.04 30.98
CA LYS A 339 -35.89 -27.04 30.08
C LYS A 339 -36.36 -25.61 29.81
N VAL A 340 -36.29 -25.18 28.56
CA VAL A 340 -37.27 -24.25 27.98
C VAL A 340 -37.71 -24.85 26.65
N SER A 341 -38.94 -25.38 26.70
CA SER A 341 -39.91 -25.51 25.62
C SER A 341 -39.41 -25.60 24.16
N SER A 342 -39.67 -26.76 23.57
CA SER A 342 -39.92 -26.96 22.14
C SER A 342 -40.81 -25.86 21.54
N SER A 343 -40.22 -24.82 20.93
CA SER A 343 -40.95 -23.81 20.16
C SER A 343 -40.01 -22.99 19.26
N ILE A 344 -39.28 -23.62 18.32
CA ILE A 344 -38.91 -22.85 17.12
C ILE A 344 -40.21 -22.71 16.32
N LYS A 345 -40.97 -21.65 16.60
CA LYS A 345 -42.05 -21.23 15.71
C LYS A 345 -41.38 -20.82 14.40
N ARG A 346 -41.51 -21.67 13.39
CA ARG A 346 -41.35 -21.30 11.98
C ARG A 346 -42.09 -19.98 11.81
N VAL A 347 -41.41 -18.90 11.41
CA VAL A 347 -42.06 -17.62 11.12
C VAL A 347 -43.08 -17.92 10.02
N GLU A 348 -44.37 -17.85 10.35
CA GLU A 348 -45.45 -18.06 9.39
C GLU A 348 -45.26 -17.07 8.24
N SER A 349 -45.17 -17.59 7.02
CA SER A 349 -45.00 -16.80 5.81
C SER A 349 -46.26 -15.96 5.57
N SER A 350 -46.24 -14.69 5.95
CA SER A 350 -47.24 -13.75 5.48
C SER A 350 -46.99 -13.44 4.00
N VAL A 351 -48.05 -13.40 3.21
CA VAL A 351 -48.01 -13.12 1.77
C VAL A 351 -47.37 -11.76 1.53
N ILE A 352 -46.30 -11.73 0.74
CA ILE A 352 -45.55 -10.51 0.41
C ILE A 352 -46.47 -9.57 -0.40
N PRO A 353 -46.77 -8.35 0.08
CA PRO A 353 -47.59 -7.39 -0.67
C PRO A 353 -46.89 -6.93 -1.95
N SER A 354 -47.67 -6.61 -2.99
CA SER A 354 -47.12 -6.07 -4.24
C SER A 354 -46.45 -4.70 -4.01
N ILE A 355 -45.28 -4.50 -4.61
CA ILE A 355 -44.53 -3.23 -4.59
C ILE A 355 -45.36 -2.05 -5.14
N ARG A 356 -46.36 -2.31 -5.98
CA ARG A 356 -47.28 -1.26 -6.47
C ARG A 356 -48.14 -0.65 -5.35
N ASN A 357 -48.34 -1.36 -4.25
CA ASN A 357 -48.92 -0.83 -3.03
C ASN A 357 -47.80 -0.59 -1.99
N PHE A 358 -46.99 0.43 -2.26
CA PHE A 358 -45.80 0.76 -1.48
C PHE A 358 -46.07 0.94 0.03
N PRO A 359 -47.18 1.55 0.49
CA PRO A 359 -47.49 1.62 1.92
C PRO A 359 -47.62 0.24 2.59
N ALA A 360 -48.32 -0.70 1.94
CA ALA A 360 -48.51 -2.04 2.47
C ALA A 360 -47.21 -2.86 2.45
N PHE A 361 -46.43 -2.74 1.37
CA PHE A 361 -45.12 -3.38 1.26
C PHE A 361 -44.12 -2.86 2.30
N LYS A 362 -44.06 -1.53 2.47
CA LYS A 362 -43.22 -0.87 3.48
C LYS A 362 -43.56 -1.35 4.89
N GLY A 363 -44.85 -1.41 5.24
CA GLY A 363 -45.30 -1.93 6.54
C GLY A 363 -44.88 -3.38 6.78
N TRP A 364 -45.09 -4.26 5.80
CA TRP A 364 -44.67 -5.66 5.87
C TRP A 364 -43.15 -5.83 6.05
N MET A 365 -42.36 -5.00 5.35
CA MET A 365 -40.90 -5.02 5.44
C MET A 365 -40.41 -4.64 6.85
N PHE A 366 -40.96 -3.57 7.44
CA PHE A 366 -40.59 -3.14 8.80
C PHE A 366 -40.99 -4.16 9.87
N GLU A 367 -42.17 -4.77 9.75
CA GLU A 367 -42.57 -5.84 10.68
C GLU A 367 -41.65 -7.07 10.59
N THR A 368 -41.22 -7.41 9.38
CA THR A 368 -40.34 -8.56 9.16
C THR A 368 -38.93 -8.29 9.69
N LEU A 369 -38.41 -7.08 9.47
CA LEU A 369 -37.13 -6.64 10.04
C LEU A 369 -37.18 -6.63 11.57
N ASN A 370 -38.22 -6.07 12.19
CA ASN A 370 -38.38 -6.07 13.65
C ASN A 370 -38.45 -7.50 14.24
N LYS A 371 -39.08 -8.45 13.54
CA LYS A 371 -39.11 -9.87 13.95
C LYS A 371 -37.73 -10.51 13.86
N ILE A 372 -36.97 -10.20 12.81
CA ILE A 372 -35.60 -10.70 12.63
C ILE A 372 -34.69 -10.08 13.70
N GLU A 373 -34.72 -8.77 13.90
CA GLU A 373 -33.92 -8.07 14.92
C GLU A 373 -34.20 -8.61 16.34
N GLY A 374 -35.47 -8.87 16.65
CA GLY A 374 -35.87 -9.50 17.92
C GLY A 374 -35.36 -10.93 18.10
N LEU A 375 -35.14 -11.68 17.02
CA LEU A 375 -34.57 -13.04 17.06
C LEU A 375 -33.03 -13.03 17.22
N ILE A 376 -32.35 -11.98 16.73
CA ILE A 376 -30.88 -11.85 16.80
C ILE A 376 -30.45 -11.10 18.09
N GLY A 377 -31.40 -10.70 18.95
CA GLY A 377 -31.12 -10.04 20.22
C GLY A 377 -30.71 -8.57 20.09
N ILE A 378 -30.94 -7.96 18.94
CA ILE A 378 -30.73 -6.52 18.74
C ILE A 378 -31.94 -5.82 19.36
N LYS A 379 -31.71 -4.97 20.38
CA LYS A 379 -32.79 -4.16 20.94
C LYS A 379 -33.22 -3.14 19.88
N PRO A 380 -34.51 -3.05 19.54
CA PRO A 380 -34.96 -2.12 18.52
C PRO A 380 -34.69 -0.70 18.98
N ILE A 381 -34.01 0.08 18.13
CA ILE A 381 -34.05 1.54 18.22
C ILE A 381 -35.52 1.90 18.00
N THR A 382 -36.18 2.39 19.04
CA THR A 382 -37.56 2.87 18.96
C THR A 382 -37.65 3.98 17.92
N VAL A 383 -38.02 3.61 16.70
CA VAL A 383 -38.56 4.53 15.71
C VAL A 383 -39.95 4.89 16.20
N ILE A 384 -40.08 6.05 16.82
CA ILE A 384 -41.38 6.68 17.06
C ILE A 384 -41.91 7.10 15.70
N SER A 385 -42.62 6.19 15.03
CA SER A 385 -43.58 6.54 13.99
C SER A 385 -44.85 7.00 14.70
N ASN A 386 -44.88 8.26 15.11
CA ASN A 386 -46.11 9.02 15.22
C ASN A 386 -45.78 10.42 14.70
N VAL A 387 -46.32 10.73 13.54
CA VAL A 387 -46.56 12.11 13.13
C VAL A 387 -47.93 12.47 13.71
N PRO A 388 -48.02 13.21 14.83
CA PRO A 388 -49.04 14.23 14.95
C PRO A 388 -48.53 15.47 14.22
N HIS A 389 -49.38 16.00 13.34
CA HIS A 389 -49.31 17.39 12.92
C HIS A 389 -49.10 18.29 14.14
N SER A 390 -48.24 19.31 13.98
CA SER A 390 -47.93 20.40 14.91
C SER A 390 -47.25 20.03 16.24
N LEU A 391 -46.02 20.52 16.42
CA LEU A 391 -45.28 20.80 17.68
C LEU A 391 -43.87 21.23 17.24
N GLU A 392 -43.59 22.51 17.03
CA GLU A 392 -43.02 23.38 18.08
C GLU A 392 -42.04 22.66 19.03
N SER A 393 -40.76 22.87 18.72
CA SER A 393 -39.63 23.09 19.63
C SER A 393 -39.59 22.31 20.94
N THR A 394 -38.60 21.41 21.04
CA THR A 394 -37.71 21.36 22.21
C THR A 394 -36.34 20.78 21.83
N ASP A 395 -35.41 21.72 21.60
CA ASP A 395 -34.00 21.74 22.05
C ASP A 395 -32.98 20.67 21.64
N LEU A 396 -32.84 20.44 20.33
CA LEU A 396 -31.52 20.27 19.70
C LEU A 396 -31.27 21.26 18.54
N SER A 397 -32.23 22.15 18.25
CA SER A 397 -32.20 23.12 17.15
C SER A 397 -31.59 24.48 17.53
N LYS A 398 -30.54 24.51 18.37
CA LYS A 398 -29.82 25.75 18.71
C LYS A 398 -28.29 25.66 18.70
N LYS A 399 -27.73 24.69 17.98
CA LYS A 399 -26.46 24.89 17.28
C LYS A 399 -26.71 24.49 15.84
N GLY A 400 -26.75 25.47 14.93
CA GLY A 400 -26.67 25.14 13.50
C GLY A 400 -25.39 24.35 13.28
N LEU A 401 -25.44 23.33 12.43
CA LEU A 401 -24.22 22.64 12.00
C LEU A 401 -23.24 23.69 11.49
N GLU A 402 -22.01 23.62 11.98
CA GLU A 402 -20.98 24.57 11.57
C GLU A 402 -20.61 24.27 10.12
N LYS A 403 -20.73 25.26 9.23
CA LYS A 403 -20.34 25.07 7.84
C LYS A 403 -18.85 24.78 7.77
N VAL A 404 -18.47 23.87 6.88
CA VAL A 404 -17.06 23.57 6.64
C VAL A 404 -16.83 23.38 5.15
N ILE A 405 -15.77 23.96 4.61
CA ILE A 405 -15.40 23.77 3.20
C ILE A 405 -14.44 22.61 3.11
N VAL A 406 -14.65 21.69 2.17
CA VAL A 406 -13.87 20.45 2.10
C VAL A 406 -13.17 20.38 0.77
N ASP A 407 -11.84 20.28 0.79
CA ASP A 407 -11.05 19.89 -0.36
C ASP A 407 -11.16 18.38 -0.55
N LEU A 408 -12.21 17.98 -1.26
CA LEU A 408 -12.52 16.56 -1.41
C LEU A 408 -11.52 15.86 -2.31
N THR A 409 -10.90 16.57 -3.28
CA THR A 409 -9.94 15.94 -4.18
C THR A 409 -8.69 15.52 -3.43
N ASN A 410 -8.15 16.41 -2.60
CA ASN A 410 -7.01 16.08 -1.74
C ASN A 410 -7.29 14.88 -0.81
N ILE A 411 -8.46 14.87 -0.17
CA ILE A 411 -8.82 13.79 0.76
C ILE A 411 -8.99 12.45 0.04
N LEU A 412 -9.62 12.43 -1.14
CA LEU A 412 -9.85 11.18 -1.87
C LEU A 412 -8.55 10.49 -2.30
N TYR A 413 -7.44 11.23 -2.48
CA TYR A 413 -6.15 10.63 -2.83
C TYR A 413 -5.53 9.78 -1.70
N GLU A 414 -6.02 9.90 -0.46
CA GLU A 414 -5.54 9.08 0.68
C GLU A 414 -6.03 7.62 0.61
N ASP A 415 -7.08 7.34 -0.16
CA ASP A 415 -7.62 5.99 -0.36
C ASP A 415 -7.95 5.75 -1.84
N MET A 416 -6.96 5.20 -2.55
CA MET A 416 -7.06 4.78 -3.94
C MET A 416 -7.19 3.25 -4.04
N ASP A 417 -7.83 2.78 -5.10
CA ASP A 417 -7.83 1.35 -5.44
C ASP A 417 -6.48 0.88 -6.01
N GLU A 418 -6.38 -0.42 -6.31
CA GLU A 418 -5.18 -1.06 -6.87
C GLU A 418 -4.73 -0.43 -8.20
N ASP A 419 -5.68 0.14 -8.96
CA ASP A 419 -5.47 0.79 -10.26
C ASP A 419 -5.18 2.30 -10.12
N ARG A 420 -5.01 2.80 -8.89
CA ARG A 420 -4.81 4.23 -8.55
C ARG A 420 -5.99 5.13 -8.91
N ASN A 421 -7.20 4.58 -8.95
CA ASN A 421 -8.42 5.36 -9.07
C ASN A 421 -8.93 5.79 -7.69
N LEU A 422 -9.50 6.98 -7.65
CA LEU A 422 -10.24 7.53 -6.54
C LEU A 422 -11.57 6.80 -6.40
N GLN A 423 -11.95 6.45 -5.17
CA GLN A 423 -13.18 5.70 -4.94
C GLN A 423 -14.40 6.61 -4.77
N THR A 424 -15.38 6.47 -5.65
CA THR A 424 -16.65 7.24 -5.63
C THR A 424 -17.42 7.00 -4.34
N SER A 425 -17.32 5.79 -3.78
CA SER A 425 -17.97 5.45 -2.51
C SER A 425 -17.47 6.29 -1.32
N ASN A 426 -16.23 6.78 -1.37
CA ASN A 426 -15.64 7.58 -0.30
C ASN A 426 -16.26 8.97 -0.20
N VAL A 427 -16.80 9.53 -1.30
CA VAL A 427 -17.47 10.84 -1.30
C VAL A 427 -18.60 10.88 -0.25
N LEU A 428 -19.44 9.83 -0.24
CA LEU A 428 -20.56 9.74 0.70
C LEU A 428 -20.11 9.37 2.11
N ARG A 429 -19.08 8.52 2.25
CA ARG A 429 -18.51 8.15 3.55
C ARG A 429 -17.94 9.38 4.27
N ILE A 430 -17.12 10.16 3.57
CA ILE A 430 -16.52 11.40 4.08
C ILE A 430 -17.63 12.41 4.44
N LYS A 431 -18.61 12.62 3.55
CA LYS A 431 -19.74 13.52 3.82
C LYS A 431 -20.49 13.14 5.10
N ASN A 432 -20.86 11.86 5.22
CA ASN A 432 -21.62 11.38 6.38
C ASN A 432 -20.80 11.43 7.67
N LEU A 433 -19.50 11.16 7.59
CA LEU A 433 -18.59 11.33 8.72
C LEU A 433 -18.58 12.79 9.19
N ILE A 434 -18.38 13.75 8.28
CA ILE A 434 -18.32 15.18 8.63
C ILE A 434 -19.63 15.65 9.27
N ILE A 435 -20.78 15.23 8.73
CA ILE A 435 -22.09 15.50 9.31
C ILE A 435 -22.22 14.89 10.71
N SER A 436 -21.75 13.66 10.90
CA SER A 436 -21.77 13.00 12.22
C SER A 436 -20.91 13.73 13.27
N LYS A 437 -19.92 14.52 12.82
CA LYS A 437 -19.06 15.34 13.68
C LYS A 437 -19.64 16.72 13.98
N GLY A 438 -20.83 17.04 13.46
CA GLY A 438 -21.53 18.30 13.75
C GLY A 438 -21.25 19.43 12.76
N PHE A 439 -20.69 19.11 11.59
CA PHE A 439 -20.43 20.07 10.53
C PHE A 439 -21.41 19.93 9.34
N ASP A 440 -21.59 21.01 8.58
CA ASP A 440 -22.31 21.05 7.32
C ASP A 440 -21.30 21.15 6.16
N PRO A 441 -20.92 20.03 5.52
CA PRO A 441 -19.85 20.02 4.53
C PRO A 441 -20.27 20.57 3.17
N ILE A 442 -19.49 21.54 2.67
CA ILE A 442 -19.50 21.96 1.26
C ILE A 442 -18.29 21.32 0.59
N LEU A 443 -18.52 20.24 -0.13
CA LEU A 443 -17.49 19.48 -0.82
C LEU A 443 -17.09 20.19 -2.12
N VAL A 444 -15.79 20.43 -2.31
CA VAL A 444 -15.21 21.05 -3.50
C VAL A 444 -14.22 20.07 -4.14
N VAL A 445 -14.27 19.94 -5.47
CA VAL A 445 -13.36 19.08 -6.24
C VAL A 445 -12.70 19.85 -7.37
N ASP A 446 -11.51 19.38 -7.78
CA ASP A 446 -10.87 19.87 -8.99
C ASP A 446 -11.64 19.47 -10.25
N ALA A 447 -11.43 20.24 -11.31
CA ALA A 447 -12.00 19.95 -12.61
C ALA A 447 -11.50 18.60 -13.19
N SER A 448 -10.27 18.21 -12.84
CA SER A 448 -9.60 17.01 -13.33
C SER A 448 -9.98 15.72 -12.58
N THR A 449 -10.62 15.82 -11.41
CA THR A 449 -10.94 14.67 -10.54
C THR A 449 -11.81 13.63 -11.24
N ASN A 450 -12.69 14.07 -12.15
CA ASN A 450 -13.58 13.21 -12.92
C ASN A 450 -12.88 12.09 -13.71
N TYR A 451 -11.63 12.30 -14.16
CA TYR A 451 -10.91 11.37 -15.04
C TYR A 451 -10.13 10.27 -14.29
N LYS A 452 -10.18 10.30 -12.96
CA LYS A 452 -9.44 9.37 -12.10
C LYS A 452 -10.36 8.63 -11.12
N MET A 453 -11.66 8.58 -11.37
CA MET A 453 -12.63 7.91 -10.49
C MET A 453 -12.86 6.47 -10.94
N ASP A 454 -13.02 5.55 -9.98
CA ASP A 454 -13.41 4.15 -10.20
C ASP A 454 -14.77 4.00 -10.93
N ASP A 455 -15.72 4.88 -10.62
CA ASP A 455 -17.05 4.98 -11.21
C ASP A 455 -17.36 6.41 -11.65
N GLU A 456 -16.85 6.78 -12.83
CA GLU A 456 -17.10 8.09 -13.43
C GLU A 456 -18.59 8.43 -13.56
N LYS A 457 -19.45 7.43 -13.80
CA LYS A 457 -20.89 7.64 -13.99
C LYS A 457 -21.56 7.99 -12.67
N GLY A 458 -21.27 7.21 -11.62
CA GLY A 458 -21.75 7.48 -10.27
C GLY A 458 -21.27 8.84 -9.77
N PHE A 459 -20.00 9.19 -10.03
CA PHE A 459 -19.45 10.48 -9.62
C PHE A 459 -20.12 11.68 -10.31
N LYS A 460 -20.39 11.60 -11.62
CA LYS A 460 -21.17 12.62 -12.36
C LYS A 460 -22.62 12.72 -11.87
N GLU A 461 -23.22 11.62 -11.42
CA GLU A 461 -24.55 11.65 -10.82
C GLU A 461 -24.54 12.37 -9.46
N LEU A 462 -23.51 12.16 -8.63
CA LEU A 462 -23.31 12.90 -7.38
C LEU A 462 -23.16 14.41 -7.62
N GLU A 463 -22.43 14.81 -8.67
CA GLU A 463 -22.31 16.21 -9.10
C GLU A 463 -23.69 16.80 -9.46
N LYS A 464 -24.44 16.11 -10.32
CA LYS A 464 -25.78 16.52 -10.75
C LYS A 464 -26.76 16.66 -9.58
N ASN A 465 -26.61 15.81 -8.56
CA ASN A 465 -27.39 15.84 -7.33
C ASN A 465 -26.90 16.88 -6.31
N ASN A 466 -25.95 17.76 -6.69
CA ASN A 466 -25.35 18.78 -5.82
C ASN A 466 -24.70 18.21 -4.55
N VAL A 467 -24.14 17.00 -4.61
CA VAL A 467 -23.43 16.41 -3.47
C VAL A 467 -22.09 17.11 -3.24
N PHE A 468 -21.43 17.56 -4.32
CA PHE A 468 -20.23 18.37 -4.31
C PHE A 468 -20.30 19.48 -5.37
N LYS A 469 -19.32 20.40 -5.37
CA LYS A 469 -19.15 21.47 -6.33
C LYS A 469 -17.80 21.34 -7.03
N GLN A 470 -17.77 21.50 -8.34
CA GLN A 470 -16.53 21.55 -9.11
C GLN A 470 -15.96 22.97 -9.11
N ALA A 471 -14.64 23.09 -8.92
CA ALA A 471 -13.94 24.35 -9.06
C ALA A 471 -14.02 24.87 -10.51
N PRO A 472 -14.11 26.19 -10.74
CA PRO A 472 -14.15 26.76 -12.09
C PRO A 472 -12.92 26.36 -12.92
N ALA A 473 -13.13 26.09 -14.21
CA ALA A 473 -12.04 25.75 -15.13
C ALA A 473 -10.94 26.83 -15.14
N GLY A 474 -9.68 26.41 -15.02
CA GLY A 474 -8.51 27.30 -14.99
C GLY A 474 -8.15 27.85 -13.60
N ARG A 475 -8.84 27.44 -12.52
CA ARG A 475 -8.44 27.70 -11.13
C ARG A 475 -8.31 26.38 -10.37
N LYS A 476 -7.27 26.27 -9.54
CA LYS A 476 -7.08 25.12 -8.63
C LYS A 476 -8.21 25.10 -7.58
N ALA A 477 -8.65 23.91 -7.17
CA ALA A 477 -9.61 23.75 -6.08
C ALA A 477 -9.12 24.40 -4.78
N ASP A 478 -7.82 24.31 -4.49
CA ASP A 478 -7.13 24.89 -3.33
C ASP A 478 -7.52 26.35 -3.08
N TRP A 479 -7.37 27.20 -4.09
CA TRP A 479 -7.72 28.63 -3.99
C TRP A 479 -9.22 28.82 -3.75
N THR A 480 -10.07 27.99 -4.39
CA THR A 480 -11.53 28.06 -4.23
C THR A 480 -11.96 27.66 -2.82
N VAL A 481 -11.33 26.63 -2.24
CA VAL A 481 -11.57 26.17 -0.87
C VAL A 481 -11.20 27.27 0.13
N LEU A 482 -10.00 27.84 0.01
CA LEU A 482 -9.53 28.90 0.90
C LEU A 482 -10.39 30.17 0.80
N MET A 483 -10.71 30.60 -0.41
CA MET A 483 -11.56 31.77 -0.65
C MET A 483 -12.97 31.59 -0.09
N LEU A 484 -13.59 30.42 -0.28
CA LEU A 484 -14.90 30.13 0.28
C LEU A 484 -14.86 30.05 1.81
N ALA A 485 -13.81 29.46 2.39
CA ALA A 485 -13.66 29.33 3.83
C ALA A 485 -13.51 30.69 4.51
N GLN A 486 -12.69 31.60 3.96
CA GLN A 486 -12.58 32.98 4.44
C GLN A 486 -13.88 33.75 4.27
N ALA A 487 -14.51 33.69 3.10
CA ALA A 487 -15.74 34.42 2.81
C ALA A 487 -16.90 34.01 3.72
N ASN A 488 -16.94 32.74 4.14
CA ASN A 488 -17.95 32.20 5.06
C ASN A 488 -17.50 32.22 6.54
N ASN A 489 -16.27 32.69 6.83
CA ASN A 489 -15.65 32.67 8.15
C ASN A 489 -15.82 31.33 8.86
N CYS A 490 -15.39 30.27 8.19
CA CYS A 490 -15.55 28.89 8.65
C CYS A 490 -14.28 28.08 8.45
N HIS A 491 -14.19 26.96 9.16
CA HIS A 491 -13.11 26.00 8.98
C HIS A 491 -13.11 25.37 7.58
N PHE A 492 -11.97 24.82 7.21
CA PHE A 492 -11.85 23.99 6.02
C PHE A 492 -11.10 22.70 6.31
N ILE A 493 -11.39 21.70 5.50
CA ILE A 493 -10.85 20.35 5.64
C ILE A 493 -9.96 20.05 4.44
N THR A 494 -8.69 19.76 4.71
CA THR A 494 -7.71 19.32 3.72
C THR A 494 -6.48 18.78 4.46
N ASN A 495 -5.75 17.85 3.85
CA ASN A 495 -4.45 17.43 4.35
C ASN A 495 -3.31 18.29 3.78
N ASP A 496 -3.56 19.07 2.72
CA ASP A 496 -2.57 19.99 2.16
C ASP A 496 -2.30 21.17 3.11
N LEU A 497 -1.04 21.59 3.16
CA LEU A 497 -0.58 22.76 3.91
C LEU A 497 -0.81 24.08 3.17
N TYR A 498 -1.17 24.03 1.89
CA TYR A 498 -1.39 25.18 1.00
C TYR A 498 -0.25 26.20 1.07
N LYS A 499 0.99 25.71 1.00
CA LYS A 499 2.22 26.53 1.17
C LYS A 499 2.25 27.72 0.22
N GLU A 500 1.81 27.54 -1.02
CA GLU A 500 1.77 28.57 -2.07
C GLU A 500 0.76 29.70 -1.80
N TYR A 501 -0.25 29.45 -0.96
CA TYR A 501 -1.31 30.40 -0.64
C TYR A 501 -1.12 31.09 0.72
N LYS A 502 -0.06 30.75 1.46
CA LYS A 502 0.23 31.33 2.79
C LYS A 502 0.45 32.84 2.76
N GLU A 503 1.04 33.37 1.69
CA GLU A 503 1.24 34.82 1.55
C GLU A 503 -0.08 35.55 1.23
N GLU A 504 -0.92 34.96 0.37
CA GLU A 504 -2.18 35.57 -0.08
C GLU A 504 -3.28 35.51 0.99
N PHE A 505 -3.47 34.35 1.64
CA PHE A 505 -4.56 34.12 2.59
C PHE A 505 -4.12 34.21 4.06
N GLY A 506 -2.81 34.34 4.31
CA GLY A 506 -2.23 34.41 5.64
C GLY A 506 -1.95 33.03 6.24
N GLY A 507 -0.67 32.64 6.30
CA GLY A 507 -0.24 31.31 6.75
C GLY A 507 -0.73 30.92 8.16
N LYS A 508 -0.80 31.88 9.08
CA LYS A 508 -1.33 31.65 10.43
C LYS A 508 -2.85 31.34 10.41
N TRP A 509 -3.60 32.03 9.56
CA TRP A 509 -5.03 31.77 9.42
C TRP A 509 -5.29 30.38 8.85
N ILE A 510 -4.51 29.97 7.84
CA ILE A 510 -4.56 28.61 7.27
C ILE A 510 -4.30 27.57 8.37
N GLU A 511 -3.26 27.73 9.17
CA GLU A 511 -2.90 26.78 10.23
C GLU A 511 -3.97 26.66 11.32
N GLU A 512 -4.59 27.77 11.73
CA GLU A 512 -5.60 27.80 12.79
C GLU A 512 -6.99 27.31 12.33
N ASN A 513 -7.29 27.39 11.03
CA ASN A 513 -8.62 27.08 10.50
C ASN A 513 -8.69 25.77 9.71
N ARG A 514 -7.55 25.10 9.50
CA ARG A 514 -7.47 23.81 8.81
C ARG A 514 -7.77 22.64 9.75
N ILE A 515 -8.55 21.70 9.25
CA ILE A 515 -8.86 20.41 9.86
C ILE A 515 -8.33 19.31 8.94
N THR A 516 -7.77 18.24 9.51
CA THR A 516 -7.19 17.11 8.76
C THR A 516 -8.04 15.85 8.92
N LEU A 517 -7.99 14.96 7.91
CA LEU A 517 -8.54 13.61 8.00
C LEU A 517 -7.45 12.60 7.68
N ILE A 518 -7.45 11.48 8.39
CA ILE A 518 -6.58 10.35 8.08
C ILE A 518 -7.42 9.11 7.77
N PHE A 519 -6.94 8.30 6.84
CA PHE A 519 -7.53 7.00 6.53
C PHE A 519 -6.71 5.90 7.20
N VAL A 520 -7.32 5.13 8.10
CA VAL A 520 -6.65 4.05 8.85
C VAL A 520 -7.60 2.84 8.92
N ASP A 521 -7.09 1.65 8.60
CA ASP A 521 -7.82 0.38 8.70
C ASP A 521 -9.22 0.40 8.03
N GLY A 522 -9.34 1.07 6.87
CA GLY A 522 -10.60 1.18 6.12
C GLY A 522 -11.58 2.22 6.67
N GLN A 523 -11.16 3.08 7.61
CA GLN A 523 -12.00 4.09 8.25
C GLN A 523 -11.37 5.49 8.17
N TRP A 524 -12.21 6.48 7.91
CA TRP A 524 -11.85 7.89 7.96
C TRP A 524 -11.92 8.39 9.41
N LEU A 525 -10.83 8.97 9.90
CA LEU A 525 -10.71 9.55 11.22
C LEU A 525 -10.49 11.07 11.10
N PHE A 526 -11.18 11.80 11.96
CA PHE A 526 -11.16 13.26 11.99
C PHE A 526 -10.10 13.71 13.00
N GLU A 527 -9.10 14.45 12.55
CA GLU A 527 -8.11 15.07 13.43
C GLU A 527 -8.50 16.55 13.58
N TYR A 528 -9.14 16.84 14.70
CA TYR A 528 -9.58 18.18 15.07
C TYR A 528 -8.69 18.69 16.22
N PRO A 529 -8.17 19.93 16.15
CA PRO A 529 -7.40 20.55 17.24
C PRO A 529 -8.14 20.62 18.58
#